data_AF-A0A919KEV6-F1
#
_entry.id   AF-A0A919KEV6-F1
#
_cell.length_a   1.000
_cell.length_b   1.000
_cell.length_c   1.000
_cell.angle_alpha   90.00
_cell.angle_beta   90.00
_cell.angle_gamma   90.00
#
_symmetry.space_group_name_H-M   'P 1'
#
loop_
_entity.id
_entity.type
_entity.pdbx_description
1 polymer ?
#
loop_
_entity_poly.entity_id
_entity_poly.type
_entity_poly.pdbx_seq_one_letter_code
_entity_poly.pdbx_strand_id
1 'polypeptide(L)'
;MPNGGYEVAWKGGDGRLWIATGSGTNMNKPTEPWLLGVDSNGSSSSPSLVTLPNGGYEAAWKGGDGRLWIATGSGTNMNQPAEPWLLGVA
;
A
#
# COMPACT_ATOMS: atom_id res chain seq x y z
N MET A 1 -3.54 -4.07 14.89
CA MET A 1 -4.96 -3.75 15.13
C MET A 1 -5.49 -4.43 16.38
N PRO A 2 -6.58 -3.95 17.01
CA PRO A 2 -7.25 -4.70 18.07
C PRO A 2 -7.53 -6.12 17.57
N ASN A 3 -7.27 -7.15 18.40
CA ASN A 3 -7.54 -8.57 18.12
C ASN A 3 -6.48 -9.34 17.29
N GLY A 4 -5.24 -8.85 17.17
CA GLY A 4 -4.16 -9.60 16.52
C GLY A 4 -4.27 -9.67 14.98
N GLY A 5 -5.09 -8.79 14.40
CA GLY A 5 -5.18 -8.60 12.95
C GLY A 5 -4.08 -7.70 12.39
N TYR A 6 -3.86 -7.83 11.09
CA TYR A 6 -2.89 -7.03 10.32
C TYR A 6 -3.46 -6.55 8.99
N GLU A 7 -2.88 -5.47 8.49
CA GLU A 7 -2.93 -5.01 7.11
C GLU A 7 -1.53 -5.11 6.54
N VAL A 8 -1.44 -5.48 5.27
CA VAL A 8 -0.17 -5.58 4.57
C VAL A 8 -0.33 -5.06 3.15
N ALA A 9 0.71 -4.36 2.69
CA ALA A 9 0.85 -3.93 1.31
C ALA A 9 2.11 -4.56 0.71
N TRP A 10 2.05 -4.98 -0.54
CA TRP A 10 3.22 -5.50 -1.26
C TRP A 10 3.10 -5.22 -2.76
N LYS A 11 4.23 -5.36 -3.45
CA LYS A 11 4.28 -5.36 -4.90
C LYS A 11 4.04 -6.78 -5.41
N GLY A 12 3.01 -6.98 -6.23
CA GLY A 12 2.75 -8.24 -6.89
C GLY A 12 3.76 -8.55 -7.99
N GLY A 13 3.83 -9.81 -8.43
CA GLY A 13 4.65 -10.21 -9.58
C GLY A 13 4.24 -9.54 -10.89
N ASP A 14 3.02 -8.98 -10.93
CA ASP A 14 2.45 -8.17 -11.99
C ASP A 14 2.85 -6.68 -11.92
N GLY A 15 3.66 -6.29 -10.92
CA GLY A 15 4.07 -4.90 -10.71
C GLY A 15 3.00 -4.01 -10.05
N ARG A 16 1.85 -4.57 -9.67
CA ARG A 16 0.76 -3.81 -9.05
C ARG A 16 0.92 -3.72 -7.54
N LEU A 17 0.31 -2.69 -6.96
CA LEU A 17 0.17 -2.57 -5.51
C LEU A 17 -0.97 -3.47 -5.06
N TRP A 18 -0.68 -4.38 -4.14
CA TRP A 18 -1.66 -5.27 -3.53
C TRP A 18 -1.80 -4.96 -2.05
N ILE A 19 -3.04 -5.01 -1.55
CA ILE A 19 -3.36 -4.88 -0.13
C ILE A 19 -4.21 -6.05 0.34
N ALA A 20 -3.95 -6.50 1.56
CA ALA A 20 -4.75 -7.51 2.24
C ALA A 20 -4.87 -7.22 3.73
N THR A 21 -5.90 -7.83 4.31
CA THR A 21 -6.08 -7.96 5.75
C THR A 21 -5.91 -9.42 6.16
N GLY A 22 -5.53 -9.69 7.40
CA GLY A 22 -5.51 -11.05 7.92
C GLY A 22 -5.40 -11.12 9.44
N SER A 23 -5.28 -12.35 9.94
CA SER A 23 -5.06 -12.66 11.35
C SER A 23 -4.25 -13.95 11.47
N GLY A 24 -3.23 -13.95 12.33
CA GLY A 24 -2.29 -15.07 12.44
C GLY A 24 -1.65 -15.37 11.08
N THR A 25 -1.87 -16.59 10.57
CA THR A 25 -1.38 -17.04 9.26
C THR A 25 -2.46 -17.04 8.17
N ASN A 26 -3.67 -16.52 8.47
CA ASN A 26 -4.77 -16.48 7.52
C ASN A 26 -4.90 -15.09 6.89
N MET A 27 -4.93 -15.05 5.57
CA MET A 27 -5.09 -13.82 4.78
C MET A 27 -6.46 -13.83 4.08
N ASN A 28 -7.20 -12.73 4.16
CA ASN A 28 -8.41 -12.53 3.37
C ASN A 28 -8.07 -12.29 1.89
N LYS A 29 -9.07 -12.36 1.01
CA LYS A 29 -8.86 -12.09 -0.42
C LYS A 29 -8.22 -10.71 -0.62
N PRO A 30 -7.03 -10.63 -1.26
CA PRO A 30 -6.36 -9.37 -1.48
C PRO A 30 -6.99 -8.60 -2.64
N THR A 31 -6.69 -7.30 -2.69
CA THR A 31 -7.14 -6.41 -3.77
C THR A 31 -6.00 -5.60 -4.31
N GLU A 32 -6.15 -5.16 -5.56
CA GLU A 32 -5.29 -4.18 -6.23
C GLU A 32 -5.99 -2.82 -6.23
N PRO A 33 -5.88 -2.01 -5.16
CA PRO A 33 -6.74 -0.85 -4.99
C PRO A 33 -6.47 0.28 -6.00
N TRP A 34 -5.31 0.27 -6.66
CA TRP A 34 -4.93 1.32 -7.62
C TRP A 34 -4.01 0.81 -8.74
N LEU A 35 -4.23 1.32 -9.96
CA LEU A 35 -3.54 0.87 -11.18
C LEU A 35 -2.20 1.57 -11.46
N LEU A 36 -1.78 2.52 -10.62
CA LEU A 36 -0.51 3.23 -10.75
C LEU A 36 0.71 2.28 -10.68
N GLY A 37 0.54 1.14 -10.02
CA GLY A 37 1.61 0.16 -9.82
C GLY A 37 2.68 0.61 -8.83
N VAL A 38 3.70 -0.21 -8.69
CA VAL A 38 4.88 0.02 -7.84
C VAL A 38 6.12 -0.05 -8.71
N ASP A 39 7.01 0.95 -8.59
CA ASP A 39 8.23 1.04 -9.38
C ASP A 39 9.02 -0.27 -9.32
N SER A 40 9.62 -0.67 -10.45
CA SER A 40 10.49 -1.82 -10.55
C SER A 40 11.97 -1.46 -10.55
N ASN A 41 12.30 -0.17 -10.58
CA ASN A 41 13.68 0.30 -10.63
C ASN A 41 14.27 0.43 -9.23
N GLY A 42 15.35 -0.31 -8.96
CA GLY A 42 16.12 -0.24 -7.73
C GLY A 42 15.68 -1.21 -6.63
N SER A 43 16.45 -1.25 -5.54
CA SER A 43 16.29 -2.19 -4.42
C SER A 43 15.14 -1.86 -3.45
N SER A 44 14.49 -0.70 -3.60
CA SER A 44 13.48 -0.17 -2.67
C SER A 44 12.09 -0.07 -3.31
N SER A 45 11.62 -1.15 -3.94
CA SER A 45 10.29 -1.24 -4.54
C SER A 45 9.22 -1.81 -3.61
N SER A 46 9.49 -1.82 -2.30
CA SER A 46 8.56 -2.34 -1.29
C SER A 46 7.68 -1.21 -0.74
N PRO A 47 6.35 -1.33 -0.82
CA PRO A 47 5.44 -0.44 -0.12
C PRO A 47 5.68 -0.46 1.40
N SER A 48 5.43 0.67 2.05
CA SER A 48 5.37 0.81 3.50
C SER A 48 3.92 1.04 3.93
N LEU A 49 3.49 0.40 5.02
CA LEU A 49 2.13 0.54 5.54
C LEU A 49 2.15 0.53 7.07
N VAL A 50 1.38 1.43 7.68
CA VAL A 50 1.16 1.48 9.13
C VAL A 50 -0.33 1.44 9.44
N THR A 51 -0.73 0.61 10.40
CA THR A 51 -2.12 0.55 10.89
C THR A 51 -2.37 1.62 11.93
N LEU A 52 -3.52 2.28 11.86
CA LEU A 52 -3.94 3.34 12.77
C LEU A 52 -4.89 2.80 13.86
N PRO A 53 -4.95 3.44 15.05
CA PRO A 53 -5.84 3.02 16.14
C PRO A 53 -7.33 3.03 15.80
N ASN A 54 -7.74 3.80 14.79
CA ASN A 54 -9.12 3.90 14.32
C ASN A 54 -9.53 2.76 13.35
N GLY A 55 -8.67 1.77 13.11
CA GLY A 55 -8.94 0.69 12.17
C GLY A 55 -8.62 1.02 10.71
N GLY A 56 -8.04 2.19 10.43
CA GLY A 56 -7.50 2.54 9.12
C GLY A 56 -6.01 2.21 8.98
N TYR A 57 -5.44 2.59 7.84
CA TYR A 57 -4.00 2.56 7.59
C TYR A 57 -3.54 3.79 6.80
N GLU A 58 -2.25 4.07 6.88
CA GLU A 58 -1.51 4.95 5.98
C GLU A 58 -0.49 4.11 5.21
N ALA A 59 -0.41 4.32 3.89
CA ALA A 59 0.50 3.61 3.00
C ALA A 59 1.34 4.61 2.20
N ALA A 60 2.61 4.27 1.98
CA ALA A 60 3.53 5.01 1.14
C ALA A 60 4.27 4.05 0.20
N TRP A 61 4.40 4.39 -1.07
CA TRP A 61 5.14 3.60 -2.04
C TRP A 61 5.72 4.47 -3.16
N LYS A 62 6.71 3.95 -3.86
CA LYS A 62 7.18 4.52 -5.13
C LYS A 62 6.27 4.01 -6.25
N GLY A 63 5.50 4.90 -6.87
CA GLY A 63 4.57 4.57 -7.96
C GLY A 63 5.32 4.08 -9.20
N GLY A 64 4.62 3.44 -10.14
CA GLY A 64 5.21 3.00 -11.41
C GLY A 64 5.76 4.16 -12.27
N ASP A 65 5.38 5.39 -11.94
CA ASP A 65 5.89 6.66 -12.50
C ASP A 65 7.19 7.15 -11.82
N GLY A 66 7.70 6.41 -10.84
CA GLY A 66 8.91 6.71 -10.09
C GLY A 66 8.72 7.72 -8.95
N ARG A 67 7.50 8.22 -8.70
CA ARG A 67 7.24 9.25 -7.68
C ARG A 67 6.81 8.64 -6.36
N LEU A 68 6.92 9.41 -5.27
CA LEU A 68 6.33 9.02 -3.98
C LEU A 68 4.82 9.24 -4.02
N TRP A 69 4.07 8.23 -3.57
CA TRP A 69 2.63 8.29 -3.38
C TRP A 69 2.27 7.91 -1.96
N ILE A 70 1.29 8.63 -1.40
CA ILE A 70 0.74 8.36 -0.07
C ILE A 70 -0.77 8.17 -0.20
N ALA A 71 -1.32 7.21 0.53
CA ALA A 71 -2.75 6.99 0.62
C ALA A 71 -3.17 6.60 2.04
N THR A 72 -4.43 6.84 2.33
CA THR A 72 -5.12 6.27 3.50
C THR A 72 -6.09 5.20 3.04
N GLY A 73 -6.48 4.31 3.95
CA GLY A 73 -7.54 3.35 3.66
C GLY A 73 -8.00 2.59 4.89
N SER A 74 -8.89 1.62 4.67
CA SER A 74 -9.36 0.69 5.70
C SER A 74 -9.67 -0.66 5.07
N GLY A 75 -9.20 -1.74 5.69
CA GLY A 75 -9.30 -3.07 5.13
C GLY A 75 -8.60 -3.14 3.76
N THR A 76 -9.31 -3.60 2.73
CA THR A 76 -8.82 -3.66 1.35
C THR A 76 -9.17 -2.43 0.51
N ASN A 77 -9.92 -1.47 1.07
CA ASN A 77 -10.25 -0.24 0.38
C ASN A 77 -9.18 0.83 0.62
N MET A 78 -8.77 1.50 -0.44
CA MET A 78 -7.84 2.63 -0.41
C MET A 78 -8.56 3.88 -0.93
N ASN A 79 -8.36 5.01 -0.26
CA ASN A 79 -8.78 6.31 -0.75
C ASN A 79 -7.90 6.74 -1.93
N GLN A 80 -8.30 7.77 -2.67
CA GLN A 80 -7.48 8.30 -3.76
C GLN A 80 -6.07 8.66 -3.26
N PRO A 81 -5.01 8.05 -3.81
CA PRO A 81 -3.63 8.38 -3.50
C PRO A 81 -3.30 9.80 -3.93
N ALA A 82 -2.40 10.42 -3.19
CA ALA A 82 -1.85 11.72 -3.52
C ALA A 82 -0.33 11.61 -3.70
N GLU A 83 0.20 12.30 -4.71
CA GLU A 83 1.62 12.61 -4.79
C GLU A 83 1.90 13.72 -3.76
N PRO A 84 2.64 13.45 -2.68
CA PRO A 84 2.99 14.48 -1.72
C PRO A 84 3.88 15.49 -2.45
N TRP A 85 3.47 16.76 -2.38
CA TRP A 85 4.21 17.92 -2.87
C TRP A 85 4.20 18.19 -4.38
N LEU A 86 3.71 17.29 -5.25
CA LEU A 86 3.85 17.44 -6.72
C LEU A 86 5.31 17.70 -7.18
N LEU A 87 6.30 17.47 -6.31
CA LEU A 87 7.68 17.90 -6.53
C LEU A 87 8.50 16.88 -7.32
N GLY A 88 7.95 15.69 -7.64
CA GLY A 88 8.67 14.68 -8.43
C GLY A 88 10.03 14.33 -7.82
N VAL A 89 10.07 13.95 -6.53
CA VAL A 89 11.33 13.44 -5.94
C VAL A 89 11.67 12.11 -6.61
N ALA A 90 12.70 12.17 -7.45
CA ALA A 90 13.33 11.07 -8.18
C ALA A 90 14.35 10.32 -7.30
#